data_AF-A0A255SBV9-F1
#
_entry.id   AF-A0A255SBV9-F1
#
_cell.length_a   1.000
_cell.length_b   1.000
_cell.length_c   1.000
_cell.angle_alpha   90.00
_cell.angle_beta   90.00
_cell.angle_gamma   90.00
#
_symmetry.space_group_name_H-M   'P 1'
#
loop_
_entity.id
_entity.type
_entity.pdbx_description
1 polymer ?
#
loop_
_entity_poly.entity_id
_entity_poly.type
_entity_poly.pdbx_seq_one_letter_code
_entity_poly.pdbx_strand_id
1 'polypeptide(L)'
;MRKNNEFFRTKFLRLSTCFLVSVASVSSLLLSASCSDDDNVPPDVTKKNPTTFIKDAEKVAMLRSMKDVDGSGRLYEINYTADYKLDDVLKSGFTETNQLFNYVAYLLYDSLPGKKAQVSFDAGCSAFAVPDRQSGNFLMGRNYDFCHATEDGKGYKSIAAIIVHTAPEGGKKSISMVDGMQLGFGQGFYTDGKSDLSPLMGLPYAALDGINEDGFAIGVLALRENQTKQNDKNKPRIGTTTAIRMLLDRASTVKEALAMLAGYNMDMQGSGRSNYHYFMADATGDYAIVEYTLEKGETIPTVMEKFTGNDTLRCVTNFYVSPTMVGTNDGWGSLHGKERYWTLRNCLARNNYCLDSKQAMSLLQDVSQPADLKNITSQTQWSCLYNLSEKTLRLAILREYGKIYNFKVE
;
A
#
# COMPACT_ATOMS: atom_id res chain seq x y z
N MET A 1 -43.81 -11.47 48.24
CA MET A 1 -44.48 -12.76 48.55
C MET A 1 -43.85 -13.85 47.70
N ARG A 2 -43.29 -14.88 48.38
CA ARG A 2 -43.16 -16.31 48.02
C ARG A 2 -42.59 -16.71 46.64
N LYS A 3 -41.41 -17.38 46.57
CA LYS A 3 -41.11 -18.82 46.82
C LYS A 3 -41.61 -19.72 45.67
N ASN A 4 -40.89 -20.67 45.04
CA ASN A 4 -39.91 -21.71 45.45
C ASN A 4 -39.05 -22.08 44.19
N ASN A 5 -37.79 -22.54 44.17
CA ASN A 5 -36.98 -23.52 44.93
C ASN A 5 -37.34 -25.02 44.78
N GLU A 6 -36.28 -25.84 44.62
CA GLU A 6 -36.14 -27.31 44.83
C GLU A 6 -36.37 -28.27 43.64
N PHE A 7 -35.66 -29.39 43.43
CA PHE A 7 -34.42 -30.02 43.97
C PHE A 7 -34.18 -31.38 43.22
N PHE A 8 -33.08 -32.08 43.56
CA PHE A 8 -32.62 -33.47 43.24
C PHE A 8 -31.63 -33.61 42.05
N ARG A 9 -30.32 -33.88 42.19
CA ARG A 9 -29.44 -34.68 43.10
C ARG A 9 -29.38 -36.18 42.78
N THR A 10 -28.14 -36.69 42.77
CA THR A 10 -27.60 -38.09 42.80
C THR A 10 -26.97 -38.58 41.48
N LYS A 11 -25.82 -39.28 41.42
CA LYS A 11 -25.03 -39.99 42.44
C LYS A 11 -23.58 -40.24 41.96
N PHE A 12 -22.65 -40.25 42.91
CA PHE A 12 -21.25 -40.72 42.86
C PHE A 12 -21.17 -42.25 43.07
N LEU A 13 -20.14 -42.93 42.53
CA LEU A 13 -19.42 -44.12 43.06
C LEU A 13 -18.21 -44.40 42.13
N ARG A 14 -16.92 -44.28 42.52
CA ARG A 14 -16.02 -45.25 43.22
C ARG A 14 -15.90 -46.61 42.46
N LEU A 15 -14.74 -47.28 42.25
CA LEU A 15 -13.51 -47.44 43.04
C LEU A 15 -12.43 -48.22 42.21
N SER A 16 -11.14 -47.97 42.49
CA SER A 16 -10.00 -48.92 42.65
C SER A 16 -9.40 -49.74 41.48
N THR A 17 -8.11 -49.60 41.15
CA THR A 17 -6.83 -50.11 41.75
C THR A 17 -6.42 -51.50 41.23
N CYS A 18 -5.28 -51.63 40.53
CA CYS A 18 -4.13 -52.49 40.90
C CYS A 18 -3.05 -52.64 39.82
N PHE A 19 -1.81 -52.67 40.33
CA PHE A 19 -0.50 -52.98 39.75
C PHE A 19 -0.44 -54.23 38.86
N LEU A 20 0.52 -54.25 37.92
CA LEU A 20 1.55 -55.30 37.86
C LEU A 20 2.71 -54.89 36.93
N VAL A 21 3.90 -54.87 37.51
CA VAL A 21 5.22 -54.81 36.85
C VAL A 21 5.65 -56.25 36.59
N SER A 22 6.19 -56.54 35.41
CA SER A 22 7.06 -57.71 35.21
C SER A 22 8.06 -57.46 34.09
N VAL A 23 9.31 -57.34 34.50
CA VAL A 23 10.53 -57.39 33.68
C VAL A 23 10.91 -58.86 33.51
N ALA A 24 11.22 -59.29 32.28
CA ALA A 24 12.05 -60.47 32.04
C ALA A 24 12.81 -60.32 30.71
N SER A 25 14.11 -60.14 30.84
CA SER A 25 15.14 -60.17 29.80
C SER A 25 15.49 -61.62 29.45
N VAL A 26 15.90 -61.91 28.20
CA VAL A 26 17.19 -62.53 27.82
C VAL A 26 17.19 -62.88 26.31
N SER A 27 18.14 -62.24 25.63
CA SER A 27 18.96 -62.60 24.46
C SER A 27 18.74 -63.99 23.82
N SER A 28 18.76 -64.17 22.49
CA SER A 28 19.92 -63.94 21.63
C SER A 28 19.61 -64.47 20.22
N LEU A 29 20.03 -63.75 19.16
CA LEU A 29 20.76 -64.30 18.00
C LEU A 29 21.12 -63.19 17.01
N LEU A 30 22.43 -62.99 16.88
CA LEU A 30 23.10 -62.12 15.93
C LEU A 30 22.94 -62.66 14.50
N LEU A 31 22.48 -61.80 13.59
CA LEU A 31 22.84 -61.87 12.17
C LEU A 31 23.30 -60.47 11.75
N SER A 32 24.61 -60.32 11.64
CA SER A 32 25.29 -59.15 11.10
C SER A 32 25.19 -59.13 9.58
N ALA A 33 24.69 -58.04 8.99
CA ALA A 33 25.10 -57.62 7.65
C ALA A 33 24.81 -56.13 7.41
N SER A 34 25.90 -55.38 7.27
CA SER A 34 26.07 -54.17 6.45
C SER A 34 25.44 -52.85 6.90
N CYS A 35 26.32 -51.95 7.32
CA CYS A 35 26.11 -50.53 7.50
C CYS A 35 25.71 -49.84 6.18
N SER A 36 24.70 -48.98 6.27
CA SER A 36 24.74 -47.64 5.69
C SER A 36 23.76 -46.80 6.51
N ASP A 37 24.31 -45.98 7.40
CA ASP A 37 23.61 -44.83 7.94
C ASP A 37 23.22 -43.96 6.74
N ASP A 38 21.93 -43.96 6.41
CA ASP A 38 21.37 -42.94 5.54
C ASP A 38 20.42 -42.11 6.41
N ASP A 39 20.86 -40.87 6.59
CA ASP A 39 20.37 -39.91 7.54
C ASP A 39 18.85 -39.72 7.48
N ASN A 40 18.22 -39.77 8.66
CA ASN A 40 16.99 -39.04 8.92
C ASN A 40 17.26 -37.54 8.72
N VAL A 41 17.20 -37.07 7.48
CA VAL A 41 17.19 -35.63 7.17
C VAL A 41 15.87 -35.07 7.73
N PRO A 42 15.91 -34.12 8.68
CA PRO A 42 14.70 -33.44 9.12
C PRO A 42 14.09 -32.68 7.94
N PRO A 43 12.77 -32.71 7.73
CA PRO A 43 12.16 -31.93 6.67
C PRO A 43 11.97 -30.49 7.13
N ASP A 44 13.03 -29.66 7.16
CA ASP A 44 12.90 -28.21 7.09
C ASP A 44 14.25 -27.50 6.88
N VAL A 45 14.59 -27.21 5.64
CA VAL A 45 15.42 -26.03 5.32
C VAL A 45 14.64 -25.26 4.28
N THR A 46 13.65 -24.49 4.72
CA THR A 46 13.15 -23.36 3.93
C THR A 46 14.36 -22.56 3.45
N LYS A 47 14.71 -22.71 2.17
CA LYS A 47 15.83 -21.96 1.57
C LYS A 47 15.48 -20.49 1.72
N LYS A 48 16.38 -19.70 2.31
CA LYS A 48 16.19 -18.26 2.39
C LYS A 48 16.16 -17.68 0.99
N ASN A 49 15.25 -16.75 0.75
CA ASN A 49 15.19 -16.00 -0.48
C ASN A 49 16.54 -15.32 -0.79
N PRO A 50 16.97 -15.30 -2.06
CA PRO A 50 18.23 -14.67 -2.45
C PRO A 50 18.18 -13.15 -2.24
N THR A 51 19.35 -12.56 -1.99
CA THR A 51 19.61 -11.11 -2.01
C THR A 51 20.75 -10.85 -2.99
N THR A 52 20.58 -11.26 -4.25
CA THR A 52 21.69 -11.46 -5.21
C THR A 52 22.58 -10.22 -5.36
N PHE A 53 21.97 -9.04 -5.33
CA PHE A 53 22.63 -7.76 -5.58
C PHE A 53 22.96 -6.98 -4.30
N ILE A 54 22.58 -7.51 -3.13
CA ILE A 54 22.74 -6.88 -1.82
C ILE A 54 23.59 -7.80 -0.92
N LYS A 55 24.79 -7.35 -0.63
CA LYS A 55 25.82 -8.02 0.18
C LYS A 55 26.09 -7.29 1.50
N ASP A 56 25.82 -5.99 1.55
CA ASP A 56 25.90 -5.18 2.77
C ASP A 56 25.05 -5.82 3.88
N ALA A 57 25.67 -6.05 5.03
CA ALA A 57 25.06 -6.82 6.10
C ALA A 57 23.82 -6.13 6.71
N GLU A 58 23.83 -4.80 6.79
CA GLU A 58 22.73 -4.02 7.35
C GLU A 58 21.53 -4.00 6.39
N LYS A 59 21.79 -3.78 5.09
CA LYS A 59 20.73 -3.88 4.06
C LYS A 59 20.13 -5.29 4.01
N VAL A 60 20.96 -6.34 4.07
CA VAL A 60 20.46 -7.72 4.11
C VAL A 60 19.63 -7.97 5.37
N ALA A 61 20.06 -7.48 6.54
CA ALA A 61 19.30 -7.60 7.78
C ALA A 61 17.95 -6.89 7.70
N MET A 62 17.91 -5.68 7.14
CA MET A 62 16.68 -4.93 6.86
C MET A 62 15.73 -5.73 5.97
N LEU A 63 16.18 -6.23 4.82
CA LEU A 63 15.36 -7.05 3.92
C LEU A 63 14.85 -8.33 4.60
N ARG A 64 15.66 -8.93 5.48
CA ARG A 64 15.30 -10.13 6.27
C ARG A 64 14.43 -9.85 7.49
N SER A 65 14.12 -8.58 7.77
CA SER A 65 13.26 -8.18 8.90
C SER A 65 11.77 -8.08 8.54
N MET A 66 11.44 -8.20 7.25
CA MET A 66 10.05 -8.14 6.78
C MET A 66 9.21 -9.24 7.43
N LYS A 67 7.97 -8.90 7.81
CA LYS A 67 7.05 -9.83 8.48
C LYS A 67 5.80 -10.00 7.64
N ASP A 68 5.31 -11.23 7.54
CA ASP A 68 3.96 -11.52 7.07
C ASP A 68 2.97 -11.23 8.20
N VAL A 69 2.20 -10.14 8.05
CA VAL A 69 1.28 -9.64 9.07
C VAL A 69 -0.06 -10.36 9.00
N ASP A 70 -0.45 -10.88 7.83
CA ASP A 70 -1.71 -11.61 7.70
C ASP A 70 -1.61 -13.12 7.87
N GLY A 71 -0.38 -13.65 7.84
CA GLY A 71 -0.06 -15.07 8.01
C GLY A 71 -0.34 -15.92 6.77
N SER A 72 -0.69 -15.29 5.64
CA SER A 72 -1.01 -15.97 4.38
C SER A 72 -0.18 -15.45 3.20
N GLY A 73 0.82 -14.60 3.49
CA GLY A 73 1.73 -14.02 2.53
C GLY A 73 1.11 -12.95 1.63
N ARG A 74 0.00 -12.32 2.03
CA ARG A 74 -0.68 -11.27 1.22
C ARG A 74 -0.44 -9.86 1.76
N LEU A 75 -0.06 -9.72 3.03
CA LEU A 75 0.25 -8.44 3.66
C LEU A 75 1.56 -8.54 4.45
N TYR A 76 2.52 -7.70 4.10
CA TYR A 76 3.82 -7.64 4.74
C TYR A 76 4.05 -6.28 5.39
N GLU A 77 4.89 -6.22 6.42
CA GLU A 77 5.46 -4.97 6.95
C GLU A 77 6.99 -5.03 6.95
N ILE A 78 7.64 -3.88 6.75
CA ILE A 78 9.09 -3.74 6.87
C ILE A 78 9.45 -2.37 7.46
N ASN A 79 10.43 -2.38 8.37
CA ASN A 79 11.14 -1.18 8.79
C ASN A 79 12.30 -0.93 7.81
N TYR A 80 12.15 0.09 6.97
CA TYR A 80 13.17 0.46 6.00
C TYR A 80 14.19 1.39 6.65
N THR A 81 15.38 0.87 6.94
CA THR A 81 16.43 1.56 7.70
C THR A 81 17.57 2.11 6.85
N ALA A 82 17.68 1.68 5.59
CA ALA A 82 18.70 2.21 4.69
C ALA A 82 18.38 3.66 4.27
N ASP A 83 19.41 4.47 4.05
CA ASP A 83 19.25 5.76 3.39
C ASP A 83 18.92 5.54 1.90
N TYR A 84 17.68 5.83 1.52
CA TYR A 84 17.19 5.66 0.15
C TYR A 84 17.56 6.81 -0.79
N LYS A 85 18.37 7.79 -0.36
CA LYS A 85 18.99 8.81 -1.22
C LYS A 85 17.99 9.74 -1.92
N LEU A 86 16.99 10.24 -1.19
CA LEU A 86 15.95 11.12 -1.75
C LEU A 86 16.52 12.34 -2.47
N ASP A 87 17.53 13.00 -1.91
CA ASP A 87 18.13 14.20 -2.52
C ASP A 87 18.80 13.90 -3.86
N ASP A 88 19.52 12.78 -3.98
CA ASP A 88 20.13 12.37 -5.23
C ASP A 88 19.07 12.03 -6.28
N VAL A 89 17.99 11.35 -5.87
CA VAL A 89 16.85 11.05 -6.74
C VAL A 89 16.16 12.33 -7.22
N LEU A 90 15.87 13.28 -6.34
CA LEU A 90 15.29 14.58 -6.71
C LEU A 90 16.21 15.37 -7.65
N LYS A 91 17.51 15.36 -7.41
CA LYS A 91 18.51 16.03 -8.26
C LYS A 91 18.62 15.39 -9.64
N SER A 92 18.43 14.07 -9.75
CA SER A 92 18.48 13.37 -11.03
C SER A 92 17.39 13.81 -12.01
N GLY A 93 16.23 14.20 -11.49
CA GLY A 93 15.05 14.54 -12.30
C GLY A 93 14.55 13.38 -13.16
N PHE A 94 14.82 12.13 -12.77
CA PHE A 94 14.28 10.94 -13.41
C PHE A 94 12.81 10.75 -13.05
N THR A 95 11.98 10.62 -14.07
CA THR A 95 10.52 10.60 -13.94
C THR A 95 9.89 9.38 -14.60
N GLU A 96 10.56 8.78 -15.58
CA GLU A 96 10.17 7.48 -16.13
C GLU A 96 10.48 6.37 -15.11
N THR A 97 9.49 5.52 -14.87
CA THR A 97 9.53 4.45 -13.86
C THR A 97 10.77 3.57 -13.95
N ASN A 98 11.08 2.99 -15.11
CA ASN A 98 12.23 2.10 -15.21
C ASN A 98 13.54 2.87 -15.04
N GLN A 99 13.63 4.09 -15.55
CA GLN A 99 14.79 4.97 -15.35
C GLN A 99 15.01 5.24 -13.85
N LEU A 100 13.95 5.58 -13.12
CA LEU A 100 13.99 5.78 -11.68
C LEU A 100 14.50 4.52 -10.95
N PHE A 101 13.89 3.36 -11.17
CA PHE A 101 14.27 2.13 -10.47
C PHE A 101 15.67 1.63 -10.85
N ASN A 102 16.13 1.86 -12.08
CA ASN A 102 17.52 1.60 -12.46
C ASN A 102 18.49 2.54 -11.73
N TYR A 103 18.13 3.81 -11.52
CA TYR A 103 18.94 4.74 -10.76
C TYR A 103 18.96 4.42 -9.27
N VAL A 104 17.82 4.00 -8.71
CA VAL A 104 17.74 3.48 -7.33
C VAL A 104 18.64 2.25 -7.17
N ALA A 105 18.62 1.31 -8.13
CA ALA A 105 19.55 0.18 -8.11
C ALA A 105 21.01 0.64 -8.17
N TYR A 106 21.34 1.64 -8.99
CA TYR A 106 22.68 2.24 -9.04
C TYR A 106 23.10 2.85 -7.70
N LEU A 107 22.20 3.52 -6.99
CA LEU A 107 22.49 4.15 -5.70
C LEU A 107 22.60 3.14 -4.56
N LEU A 108 21.76 2.09 -4.58
CA LEU A 108 21.52 1.26 -3.39
C LEU A 108 22.04 -0.17 -3.49
N TYR A 109 22.28 -0.70 -4.69
CA TYR A 109 22.77 -2.08 -4.83
C TYR A 109 24.30 -2.14 -4.68
N ASP A 110 24.80 -3.25 -4.16
CA ASP A 110 26.25 -3.47 -4.04
C ASP A 110 26.84 -4.07 -5.33
N SER A 111 25.98 -4.53 -6.24
CA SER A 111 26.33 -4.89 -7.62
C SER A 111 25.12 -4.74 -8.54
N LEU A 112 25.33 -4.34 -9.79
CA LEU A 112 24.23 -4.13 -10.74
C LEU A 112 23.80 -5.42 -11.46
N PRO A 113 22.50 -5.62 -11.71
CA PRO A 113 22.04 -6.71 -12.55
C PRO A 113 22.45 -6.50 -14.02
N GLY A 114 22.71 -7.60 -14.73
CA GLY A 114 22.95 -7.57 -16.18
C GLY A 114 21.70 -7.19 -17.01
N LYS A 115 20.51 -7.26 -16.41
CA LYS A 115 19.23 -6.82 -16.99
C LYS A 115 18.64 -5.67 -16.18
N LYS A 116 18.05 -4.70 -16.86
CA LYS A 116 17.40 -3.53 -16.24
C LYS A 116 16.10 -3.91 -15.53
N ALA A 117 15.74 -3.16 -14.49
CA ALA A 117 14.46 -3.30 -13.80
C ALA A 117 13.29 -2.98 -14.74
N GLN A 118 12.19 -3.71 -14.59
CA GLN A 118 10.91 -3.46 -15.23
C GLN A 118 9.85 -3.28 -14.15
N VAL A 119 9.34 -2.06 -14.02
CA VAL A 119 8.29 -1.68 -13.06
C VAL A 119 7.17 -0.99 -13.85
N SER A 120 5.92 -1.26 -13.47
CA SER A 120 4.72 -0.72 -14.11
C SER A 120 3.74 -0.23 -13.05
N PHE A 121 3.19 0.96 -13.25
CA PHE A 121 2.16 1.55 -12.40
C PHE A 121 0.93 1.83 -13.26
N ASP A 122 -0.22 1.28 -12.83
CA ASP A 122 -1.55 1.66 -13.28
C ASP A 122 -2.53 1.30 -12.15
N ALA A 123 -3.64 2.02 -11.96
CA ALA A 123 -4.62 1.71 -10.91
C ALA A 123 -5.92 2.53 -10.92
N GLY A 124 -7.04 1.85 -10.65
CA GLY A 124 -8.26 2.45 -10.13
C GLY A 124 -8.11 2.89 -8.68
N CYS A 125 -8.76 3.97 -8.24
CA CYS A 125 -8.73 4.37 -6.83
C CYS A 125 -9.96 5.19 -6.45
N SER A 126 -10.21 5.34 -5.15
CA SER A 126 -11.09 6.37 -4.58
C SER A 126 -10.49 6.92 -3.30
N ALA A 127 -10.72 8.20 -3.00
CA ALA A 127 -10.26 8.82 -1.77
C ALA A 127 -11.24 9.88 -1.25
N PHE A 128 -11.23 10.11 0.07
CA PHE A 128 -11.97 11.19 0.70
C PHE A 128 -11.33 11.66 2.02
N ALA A 129 -11.70 12.84 2.51
CA ALA A 129 -11.30 13.37 3.81
C ALA A 129 -12.47 13.94 4.61
N VAL A 130 -12.53 13.64 5.90
CA VAL A 130 -13.64 14.02 6.80
C VAL A 130 -13.16 14.28 8.23
N PRO A 131 -13.71 15.28 8.92
CA PRO A 131 -13.64 15.33 10.37
C PRO A 131 -14.55 14.28 11.02
N ASP A 132 -14.08 13.73 12.13
CA ASP A 132 -14.90 13.02 13.12
C ASP A 132 -15.26 14.02 14.23
N ARG A 133 -16.51 14.47 14.26
CA ARG A 133 -16.97 15.47 15.25
C ARG A 133 -16.94 14.96 16.69
N GLN A 134 -17.03 13.66 16.91
CA GLN A 134 -17.08 13.11 18.27
C GLN A 134 -15.70 13.13 18.92
N SER A 135 -14.68 12.72 18.17
CA SER A 135 -13.29 12.72 18.65
C SER A 135 -12.56 14.04 18.42
N GLY A 136 -13.02 14.85 17.45
CA GLY A 136 -12.28 16.02 16.97
C GLY A 136 -11.14 15.66 16.01
N ASN A 137 -11.01 14.38 15.63
CA ASN A 137 -9.97 13.91 14.74
C ASN A 137 -10.29 14.20 13.26
N PHE A 138 -9.26 14.22 12.42
CA PHE A 138 -9.39 14.27 10.97
C PHE A 138 -8.99 12.94 10.34
N LEU A 139 -9.78 12.49 9.37
CA LEU A 139 -9.63 11.20 8.73
C LEU A 139 -9.45 11.35 7.22
N MET A 140 -8.62 10.50 6.63
CA MET A 140 -8.52 10.30 5.18
C MET A 140 -8.74 8.83 4.83
N GLY A 141 -9.70 8.55 3.97
CA GLY A 141 -9.96 7.22 3.43
C GLY A 141 -9.43 7.07 2.01
N ARG A 142 -8.88 5.90 1.65
CA ARG A 142 -8.51 5.55 0.27
C ARG A 142 -8.71 4.06 -0.02
N ASN A 143 -9.31 3.74 -1.17
CA ASN A 143 -9.22 2.42 -1.79
C ASN A 143 -8.19 2.43 -2.92
N TYR A 144 -7.39 1.36 -2.98
CA TYR A 144 -6.54 1.02 -4.12
C TYR A 144 -7.19 -0.13 -4.90
N ASP A 145 -7.60 0.13 -6.14
CA ASP A 145 -8.30 -0.81 -7.01
C ASP A 145 -7.42 -1.15 -8.21
N PHE A 146 -6.83 -2.34 -8.22
CA PHE A 146 -6.02 -2.75 -9.37
C PHE A 146 -6.16 -4.24 -9.63
N CYS A 147 -6.69 -4.59 -10.78
CA CYS A 147 -6.96 -5.97 -11.13
C CYS A 147 -5.69 -6.62 -11.72
N HIS A 148 -5.00 -7.42 -10.91
CA HIS A 148 -3.85 -8.19 -11.36
C HIS A 148 -4.27 -9.44 -12.13
N ALA A 149 -4.39 -9.34 -13.44
CA ALA A 149 -4.65 -10.49 -14.29
C ALA A 149 -3.41 -11.40 -14.44
N THR A 150 -3.64 -12.69 -14.63
CA THR A 150 -2.63 -13.62 -15.13
C THR A 150 -2.25 -13.28 -16.57
N GLU A 151 -1.06 -13.71 -17.01
CA GLU A 151 -0.56 -13.38 -18.36
C GLU A 151 -1.44 -13.90 -19.50
N ASP A 152 -2.14 -15.01 -19.27
CA ASP A 152 -3.13 -15.56 -20.20
C ASP A 152 -4.48 -14.83 -20.17
N GLY A 153 -4.66 -13.87 -19.26
CA GLY A 153 -5.89 -13.10 -19.06
C GLY A 153 -7.06 -13.91 -18.52
N LYS A 154 -6.84 -15.12 -17.99
CA LYS A 154 -7.92 -16.04 -17.57
C LYS A 154 -8.13 -16.13 -16.06
N GLY A 155 -7.24 -15.55 -15.26
CA GLY A 155 -7.30 -15.60 -13.81
C GLY A 155 -6.67 -14.37 -13.18
N TYR A 156 -6.59 -14.40 -11.85
CA TYR A 156 -6.05 -13.30 -11.06
C TYR A 156 -4.78 -13.75 -10.33
N LYS A 157 -3.82 -12.84 -10.18
CA LYS A 157 -2.67 -13.00 -9.29
C LYS A 157 -3.03 -12.35 -7.95
N SER A 158 -2.81 -13.04 -6.84
CA SER A 158 -3.01 -12.46 -5.51
C SER A 158 -1.85 -11.51 -5.18
N ILE A 159 -2.19 -10.36 -4.61
CA ILE A 159 -1.23 -9.32 -4.25
C ILE A 159 -0.32 -9.74 -3.09
N ALA A 160 0.85 -9.10 -3.02
CA ALA A 160 1.59 -8.87 -1.79
C ALA A 160 1.54 -7.37 -1.48
N ALA A 161 0.63 -6.94 -0.61
CA ALA A 161 0.60 -5.56 -0.11
C ALA A 161 1.73 -5.39 0.91
N ILE A 162 2.45 -4.27 0.86
CA ILE A 162 3.61 -4.03 1.73
C ILE A 162 3.44 -2.69 2.44
N ILE A 163 3.41 -2.73 3.77
CA ILE A 163 3.54 -1.60 4.67
C ILE A 163 5.03 -1.29 4.81
N VAL A 164 5.41 -0.07 4.46
CA VAL A 164 6.80 0.40 4.55
C VAL A 164 6.87 1.50 5.59
N HIS A 165 7.60 1.26 6.67
CA HIS A 165 7.95 2.26 7.66
C HIS A 165 9.28 2.90 7.27
N THR A 166 9.35 4.23 7.19
CA THR A 166 10.58 4.97 6.95
C THR A 166 10.84 5.97 8.08
N ALA A 167 12.11 6.21 8.39
CA ALA A 167 12.56 7.23 9.32
C ALA A 167 13.91 7.81 8.83
N PRO A 168 13.92 8.53 7.68
CA PRO A 168 15.15 9.07 7.11
C PRO A 168 15.80 10.10 8.03
N GLU A 169 17.13 10.16 8.03
CA GLU A 169 17.83 11.25 8.71
C GLU A 169 17.46 12.60 8.08
N GLY A 170 17.09 13.58 8.92
CA GLY A 170 16.69 14.91 8.46
C GLY A 170 15.33 14.97 7.74
N GLY A 171 14.59 13.87 7.65
CA GLY A 171 13.24 13.82 7.11
C GLY A 171 12.23 13.27 8.13
N LYS A 172 10.97 13.24 7.72
CA LYS A 172 9.86 12.81 8.58
C LYS A 172 9.68 11.29 8.55
N LYS A 173 9.32 10.72 9.70
CA LYS A 173 8.89 9.33 9.78
C LYS A 173 7.55 9.14 9.08
N SER A 174 7.34 7.99 8.44
CA SER A 174 6.10 7.71 7.73
C SER A 174 5.77 6.23 7.62
N ILE A 175 4.49 5.97 7.36
CA ILE A 175 3.98 4.70 6.83
C ILE A 175 3.51 4.94 5.41
N SER A 176 3.89 4.05 4.49
CA SER A 176 3.36 4.03 3.12
C SER A 176 2.96 2.63 2.68
N MET A 177 1.98 2.57 1.77
CA MET A 177 1.52 1.35 1.12
C MET A 177 2.18 1.19 -0.25
N VAL A 178 2.67 -0.02 -0.50
CA VAL A 178 3.26 -0.45 -1.77
C VAL A 178 2.55 -1.70 -2.26
N ASP A 179 2.29 -1.75 -3.56
CA ASP A 179 1.88 -2.96 -4.26
C ASP A 179 3.12 -3.74 -4.70
N GLY A 180 3.39 -4.86 -4.02
CA GLY A 180 4.52 -5.73 -4.33
C GLY A 180 4.52 -6.24 -5.77
N MET A 181 3.34 -6.37 -6.42
CA MET A 181 3.25 -6.86 -7.79
C MET A 181 3.95 -5.92 -8.77
N GLN A 182 4.01 -4.62 -8.47
CA GLN A 182 4.72 -3.62 -9.28
C GLN A 182 6.23 -3.86 -9.30
N LEU A 183 6.76 -4.50 -8.25
CA LEU A 183 8.16 -4.93 -8.13
C LEU A 183 8.36 -6.40 -8.52
N GLY A 184 7.31 -7.07 -9.01
CA GLY A 184 7.34 -8.49 -9.38
C GLY A 184 7.06 -9.47 -8.24
N PHE A 185 6.56 -9.00 -7.10
CA PHE A 185 6.29 -9.82 -5.91
C PHE A 185 4.80 -10.07 -5.72
N GLY A 186 4.38 -11.34 -5.87
CA GLY A 186 3.03 -11.79 -5.55
C GLY A 186 2.92 -12.41 -4.17
N GLN A 187 1.72 -12.91 -3.84
CA GLN A 187 1.47 -13.61 -2.59
C GLN A 187 2.53 -14.69 -2.30
N GLY A 188 3.02 -14.73 -1.06
CA GLY A 188 3.98 -15.74 -0.58
C GLY A 188 5.43 -15.55 -1.07
N PHE A 189 5.76 -14.48 -1.79
CA PHE A 189 7.10 -14.28 -2.35
C PHE A 189 8.21 -14.34 -1.31
N TYR A 190 7.96 -13.90 -0.07
CA TYR A 190 9.00 -13.67 0.93
C TYR A 190 9.65 -14.95 1.48
N THR A 191 8.93 -16.08 1.40
CA THR A 191 9.35 -17.37 1.97
C THR A 191 9.41 -18.49 0.92
N ASP A 192 9.37 -18.16 -0.37
CA ASP A 192 9.37 -19.13 -1.47
C ASP A 192 10.75 -19.74 -1.79
N GLY A 193 11.82 -19.18 -1.19
CA GLY A 193 13.21 -19.57 -1.40
C GLY A 193 13.76 -19.32 -2.80
N LYS A 194 13.06 -18.52 -3.62
CA LYS A 194 13.36 -18.30 -5.04
C LYS A 194 13.35 -16.82 -5.42
N SER A 195 12.44 -16.03 -4.88
CA SER A 195 12.28 -14.61 -5.22
C SER A 195 13.46 -13.80 -4.68
N ASP A 196 14.18 -13.10 -5.56
CA ASP A 196 15.27 -12.21 -5.16
C ASP A 196 14.71 -10.96 -4.48
N LEU A 197 15.15 -10.69 -3.25
CA LEU A 197 14.69 -9.57 -2.43
C LEU A 197 15.36 -8.24 -2.78
N SER A 198 16.40 -8.22 -3.61
CA SER A 198 17.12 -6.99 -3.97
C SER A 198 16.22 -5.84 -4.46
N PRO A 199 15.18 -6.07 -5.29
CA PRO A 199 14.22 -5.03 -5.71
C PRO A 199 13.47 -4.32 -4.57
N LEU A 200 13.38 -4.92 -3.38
CA LEU A 200 12.76 -4.27 -2.22
C LEU A 200 13.55 -3.05 -1.73
N MET A 201 14.80 -2.85 -2.15
CA MET A 201 15.49 -1.58 -1.91
C MET A 201 14.77 -0.39 -2.55
N GLY A 202 13.93 -0.61 -3.57
CA GLY A 202 13.13 0.43 -4.21
C GLY A 202 11.82 0.78 -3.51
N LEU A 203 11.47 0.13 -2.41
CA LEU A 203 10.18 0.31 -1.71
C LEU A 203 9.80 1.78 -1.44
N PRO A 204 10.70 2.67 -0.96
CA PRO A 204 10.36 4.08 -0.72
C PRO A 204 9.87 4.83 -1.97
N TYR A 205 10.28 4.40 -3.16
CA TYR A 205 9.91 4.99 -4.45
C TYR A 205 8.77 4.25 -5.16
N ALA A 206 8.17 3.26 -4.51
CA ALA A 206 7.00 2.52 -4.98
C ALA A 206 5.71 2.89 -4.20
N ALA A 207 5.77 3.89 -3.31
CA ALA A 207 4.64 4.31 -2.49
C ALA A 207 3.48 4.86 -3.33
N LEU A 208 2.27 4.38 -3.05
CA LEU A 208 1.03 4.81 -3.73
C LEU A 208 0.15 5.68 -2.82
N ASP A 209 0.30 5.51 -1.51
CA ASP A 209 -0.31 6.31 -0.47
C ASP A 209 0.44 6.16 0.85
N GLY A 210 0.21 7.09 1.78
CA GLY A 210 0.83 7.04 3.10
C GLY A 210 0.46 8.21 4.00
N ILE A 211 0.99 8.18 5.22
CA ILE A 211 0.88 9.21 6.26
C ILE A 211 2.23 9.40 6.95
N ASN A 212 2.56 10.63 7.35
CA ASN A 212 3.76 10.92 8.13
C ASN A 212 3.47 11.30 9.60
N GLU A 213 4.53 11.53 10.37
CA GLU A 213 4.45 11.77 11.82
C GLU A 213 3.74 13.09 12.22
N ASP A 214 3.57 14.02 11.29
CA ASP A 214 2.77 15.23 11.50
C ASP A 214 1.31 15.05 11.14
N GLY A 215 0.94 13.89 10.59
CA GLY A 215 -0.42 13.60 10.15
C GLY A 215 -0.75 14.16 8.78
N PHE A 216 0.25 14.49 7.95
CA PHE A 216 0.03 14.73 6.53
C PHE A 216 -0.09 13.37 5.81
N ALA A 217 -1.16 13.20 5.05
CA ALA A 217 -1.41 12.02 4.24
C ALA A 217 -1.64 12.39 2.78
N ILE A 218 -1.21 11.49 1.89
CA ILE A 218 -1.34 11.63 0.44
C ILE A 218 -1.67 10.28 -0.18
N GLY A 219 -2.43 10.31 -1.26
CA GLY A 219 -2.62 9.17 -2.16
C GLY A 219 -2.72 9.62 -3.60
N VAL A 220 -2.35 8.73 -4.51
CA VAL A 220 -2.45 8.94 -5.96
C VAL A 220 -3.55 8.09 -6.57
N LEU A 221 -4.23 8.60 -7.60
CA LEU A 221 -5.27 7.91 -8.34
C LEU A 221 -5.06 8.11 -9.85
N ALA A 222 -5.22 7.04 -10.64
CA ALA A 222 -5.00 7.12 -12.08
C ALA A 222 -6.17 7.75 -12.84
N LEU A 223 -5.84 8.39 -13.95
CA LEU A 223 -6.71 9.04 -14.90
C LEU A 223 -6.30 8.61 -16.31
N ARG A 224 -7.28 8.39 -17.18
CA ARG A 224 -7.11 7.96 -18.57
C ARG A 224 -6.96 9.15 -19.51
N GLU A 225 -6.01 10.01 -19.19
CA GLU A 225 -5.58 11.08 -20.08
C GLU A 225 -4.12 10.91 -20.48
N ASN A 226 -3.71 11.68 -21.49
CA ASN A 226 -2.30 11.80 -21.84
C ASN A 226 -1.47 12.17 -20.59
N GLN A 227 -0.30 11.56 -20.48
CA GLN A 227 0.61 11.77 -19.36
C GLN A 227 1.04 13.22 -19.27
N THR A 228 0.95 13.78 -18.07
CA THR A 228 1.38 15.15 -17.77
C THR A 228 2.85 15.36 -18.14
N LYS A 229 3.15 16.52 -18.73
CA LYS A 229 4.53 16.94 -19.04
C LYS A 229 4.68 18.46 -18.92
N GLN A 230 4.96 18.92 -17.72
CA GLN A 230 5.31 20.33 -17.50
C GLN A 230 6.76 20.61 -17.94
N ASN A 231 7.04 21.84 -18.39
CA ASN A 231 8.31 22.17 -19.04
C ASN A 231 8.88 23.57 -18.70
N ASP A 232 8.61 24.09 -17.49
CA ASP A 232 9.24 25.33 -17.01
C ASP A 232 10.75 25.16 -16.85
N LYS A 233 11.55 25.87 -17.64
CA LYS A 233 13.02 25.75 -17.65
C LYS A 233 13.69 26.06 -16.31
N ASN A 234 13.00 26.74 -15.40
CA ASN A 234 13.52 27.14 -14.10
C ASN A 234 13.18 26.13 -12.98
N LYS A 235 12.44 25.06 -13.29
CA LYS A 235 12.01 24.06 -12.30
C LYS A 235 12.59 22.68 -12.61
N PRO A 236 13.10 21.96 -11.59
CA PRO A 236 13.47 20.55 -11.75
C PRO A 236 12.24 19.71 -12.07
N ARG A 237 12.47 18.54 -12.67
CA ARG A 237 11.39 17.57 -12.95
C ARG A 237 11.19 16.62 -11.77
N ILE A 238 9.97 16.15 -11.61
CA ILE A 238 9.62 15.12 -10.63
C ILE A 238 8.58 14.15 -11.21
N GLY A 239 8.76 12.87 -10.92
CA GLY A 239 7.82 11.81 -11.25
C GLY A 239 6.84 11.54 -10.11
N THR A 240 5.81 10.75 -10.40
CA THR A 240 4.66 10.57 -9.50
C THR A 240 5.01 10.02 -8.12
N THR A 241 5.68 8.87 -8.05
CA THR A 241 6.02 8.22 -6.78
C THR A 241 7.15 8.93 -6.04
N THR A 242 8.08 9.55 -6.77
CA THR A 242 9.09 10.44 -6.20
C THR A 242 8.47 11.65 -5.50
N ALA A 243 7.40 12.23 -6.07
CA ALA A 243 6.66 13.31 -5.43
C ALA A 243 5.98 12.85 -4.13
N ILE A 244 5.36 11.67 -4.12
CA ILE A 244 4.77 11.08 -2.90
C ILE A 244 5.83 10.92 -1.81
N ARG A 245 6.97 10.30 -2.12
CA ARG A 245 8.06 10.11 -1.15
C ARG A 245 8.60 11.43 -0.63
N MET A 246 8.83 12.40 -1.52
CA MET A 246 9.28 13.74 -1.15
C MET A 246 8.31 14.43 -0.19
N LEU A 247 7.01 14.37 -0.47
CA LEU A 247 6.00 15.02 0.35
C LEU A 247 5.85 14.33 1.71
N LEU A 248 5.85 13.00 1.75
CA LEU A 248 5.82 12.27 3.02
C LEU A 248 7.03 12.60 3.91
N ASP A 249 8.22 12.80 3.33
CA ASP A 249 9.45 13.14 4.06
C ASP A 249 9.53 14.59 4.54
N ARG A 250 8.83 15.52 3.88
CA ARG A 250 9.12 16.96 4.04
C ARG A 250 7.91 17.84 4.34
N ALA A 251 6.71 17.45 3.91
CA ALA A 251 5.52 18.25 4.13
C ALA A 251 4.87 17.90 5.47
N SER A 252 4.52 18.91 6.26
CA SER A 252 3.78 18.75 7.52
C SER A 252 2.29 19.06 7.31
N THR A 253 1.96 19.83 6.27
CA THR A 253 0.61 20.27 5.94
C THR A 253 0.35 20.21 4.44
N VAL A 254 -0.92 20.19 4.06
CA VAL A 254 -1.40 20.32 2.68
C VAL A 254 -0.88 21.61 2.04
N LYS A 255 -0.86 22.71 2.78
CA LYS A 255 -0.33 23.99 2.29
C LYS A 255 1.15 23.90 1.91
N GLU A 256 1.96 23.27 2.75
CA GLU A 256 3.38 23.01 2.46
C GLU A 256 3.54 22.09 1.25
N ALA A 257 2.76 21.01 1.18
CA ALA A 257 2.81 20.08 0.06
C ALA A 257 2.49 20.76 -1.28
N LEU A 258 1.45 21.62 -1.31
CA LEU A 258 1.10 22.41 -2.50
C LEU A 258 2.21 23.39 -2.91
N ALA A 259 2.86 24.03 -1.93
CA ALA A 259 3.98 24.93 -2.20
C ALA A 259 5.20 24.19 -2.76
N MET A 260 5.49 23.00 -2.23
CA MET A 260 6.55 22.13 -2.73
C MET A 260 6.28 21.67 -4.16
N LEU A 261 5.09 21.13 -4.45
CA LEU A 261 4.72 20.67 -5.80
C LEU A 261 4.81 21.81 -6.84
N ALA A 262 4.43 23.03 -6.46
CA ALA A 262 4.52 24.19 -7.36
C ALA A 262 5.97 24.53 -7.77
N GLY A 263 6.98 24.07 -7.01
CA GLY A 263 8.40 24.21 -7.30
C GLY A 263 8.95 23.23 -8.33
N TYR A 264 8.18 22.23 -8.76
CA TYR A 264 8.61 21.21 -9.72
C TYR A 264 7.78 21.24 -11.01
N ASN A 265 8.38 20.71 -12.08
CA ASN A 265 7.66 20.24 -13.25
C ASN A 265 7.24 18.80 -13.03
N MET A 266 5.95 18.53 -12.94
CA MET A 266 5.46 17.15 -12.99
C MET A 266 5.65 16.58 -14.39
N ASP A 267 6.29 15.41 -14.46
CA ASP A 267 6.47 14.65 -15.69
C ASP A 267 6.08 13.20 -15.40
N MET A 268 5.02 12.73 -16.05
CA MET A 268 4.47 11.40 -15.85
C MET A 268 4.75 10.47 -17.02
N GLN A 269 5.62 10.86 -17.95
CA GLN A 269 6.02 10.01 -19.08
C GLN A 269 6.75 8.77 -18.54
N GLY A 270 6.03 7.65 -18.49
CA GLY A 270 6.44 6.38 -17.90
C GLY A 270 6.08 5.18 -18.79
N SER A 271 6.39 3.96 -18.32
CA SER A 271 6.01 2.68 -18.95
C SER A 271 4.49 2.41 -19.01
N GLY A 272 3.66 3.23 -18.36
CA GLY A 272 2.20 3.18 -18.40
C GLY A 272 1.57 4.17 -19.36
N ARG A 273 0.23 4.25 -19.36
CA ARG A 273 -0.54 5.26 -20.13
C ARG A 273 -1.26 6.27 -19.25
N SER A 274 -1.18 6.08 -17.93
CA SER A 274 -2.03 6.80 -17.00
C SER A 274 -1.43 8.15 -16.63
N ASN A 275 -2.29 9.16 -16.65
CA ASN A 275 -2.09 10.38 -15.89
C ASN A 275 -2.57 10.14 -14.45
N TYR A 276 -2.26 11.05 -13.53
CA TYR A 276 -2.61 10.90 -12.13
C TYR A 276 -3.04 12.23 -11.51
N HIS A 277 -3.92 12.15 -10.51
CA HIS A 277 -4.12 13.26 -9.57
C HIS A 277 -3.75 12.83 -8.15
N TYR A 278 -3.48 13.82 -7.30
CA TYR A 278 -3.24 13.57 -5.88
C TYR A 278 -4.43 14.01 -5.07
N PHE A 279 -4.77 13.19 -4.07
CA PHE A 279 -5.60 13.59 -2.95
C PHE A 279 -4.74 13.63 -1.69
N MET A 280 -4.82 14.71 -0.96
CA MET A 280 -4.05 14.88 0.27
C MET A 280 -4.91 15.54 1.36
N ALA A 281 -4.59 15.23 2.60
CA ALA A 281 -5.22 15.81 3.78
C ALA A 281 -4.22 15.88 4.93
N ASP A 282 -4.46 16.72 5.93
CA ASP A 282 -3.58 16.83 7.09
C ASP A 282 -4.32 16.91 8.45
N ALA A 283 -3.54 16.87 9.52
CA ALA A 283 -4.03 16.92 10.90
C ALA A 283 -4.66 18.27 11.31
N THR A 284 -4.59 19.30 10.46
CA THR A 284 -5.30 20.57 10.67
C THR A 284 -6.73 20.53 10.12
N GLY A 285 -7.06 19.50 9.34
CA GLY A 285 -8.35 19.32 8.68
C GLY A 285 -8.40 19.87 7.26
N ASP A 286 -7.28 20.39 6.76
CA ASP A 286 -7.13 20.80 5.37
C ASP A 286 -7.05 19.58 4.45
N TYR A 287 -7.47 19.78 3.20
CA TYR A 287 -7.41 18.80 2.13
C TYR A 287 -7.22 19.50 0.79
N ALA A 288 -6.63 18.79 -0.16
CA ALA A 288 -6.47 19.26 -1.52
C ALA A 288 -6.62 18.14 -2.54
N ILE A 289 -7.18 18.50 -3.69
CA ILE A 289 -7.07 17.74 -4.94
C ILE A 289 -6.09 18.49 -5.83
N VAL A 290 -5.04 17.82 -6.31
CA VAL A 290 -4.09 18.37 -7.28
C VAL A 290 -4.25 17.64 -8.60
N GLU A 291 -4.72 18.35 -9.61
CA GLU A 291 -4.94 17.83 -10.96
C GLU A 291 -4.02 18.53 -11.94
N TYR A 292 -3.46 17.75 -12.86
CA TYR A 292 -2.73 18.29 -14.00
C TYR A 292 -3.63 18.25 -15.23
N THR A 293 -3.98 19.42 -15.74
CA THR A 293 -5.03 19.64 -16.74
C THR A 293 -4.49 20.27 -18.01
N LEU A 294 -5.35 20.32 -19.03
CA LEU A 294 -5.03 20.83 -20.35
C LEU A 294 -5.09 22.35 -20.38
N GLU A 295 -4.15 22.98 -21.10
CA GLU A 295 -4.39 24.30 -21.65
C GLU A 295 -5.41 24.20 -22.80
N LYS A 296 -6.13 25.30 -23.06
CA LYS A 296 -7.16 25.31 -24.10
C LYS A 296 -6.53 25.02 -25.47
N GLY A 297 -6.95 23.91 -26.09
CA GLY A 297 -6.48 23.49 -27.42
C GLY A 297 -5.27 22.55 -27.37
N GLU A 298 -4.72 22.28 -26.20
CA GLU A 298 -3.63 21.32 -26.01
C GLU A 298 -4.14 19.91 -25.79
N THR A 299 -3.25 18.93 -26.00
CA THR A 299 -3.53 17.50 -25.79
C THR A 299 -2.72 16.89 -24.67
N ILE A 300 -1.68 17.58 -24.20
CA ILE A 300 -0.81 17.12 -23.11
C ILE A 300 -1.08 18.01 -21.90
N PRO A 301 -1.42 17.44 -20.73
CA PRO A 301 -1.62 18.23 -19.52
C PRO A 301 -0.33 18.92 -19.05
N THR A 302 -0.43 20.22 -18.82
CA THR A 302 0.68 21.11 -18.42
C THR A 302 0.31 22.06 -17.28
N VAL A 303 -0.98 22.22 -16.98
CA VAL A 303 -1.47 23.15 -15.95
C VAL A 303 -1.66 22.41 -14.65
N MET A 304 -1.04 22.88 -13.56
CA MET A 304 -1.33 22.35 -12.23
C MET A 304 -2.49 23.14 -11.61
N GLU A 305 -3.65 22.51 -11.48
CA GLU A 305 -4.79 23.05 -10.75
C GLU A 305 -4.87 22.44 -9.35
N LYS A 306 -5.32 23.24 -8.39
CA LYS A 306 -5.49 22.84 -6.99
C LYS A 306 -6.88 23.22 -6.51
N PHE A 307 -7.58 22.26 -5.92
CA PHE A 307 -8.90 22.45 -5.36
C PHE A 307 -8.82 22.28 -3.85
N THR A 308 -9.08 23.38 -3.14
CA THR A 308 -8.99 23.51 -1.67
C THR A 308 -10.19 24.32 -1.16
N GLY A 309 -10.46 24.27 0.15
CA GLY A 309 -11.41 25.18 0.82
C GLY A 309 -12.89 25.05 0.46
N ASN A 310 -13.24 24.31 -0.60
CA ASN A 310 -14.61 23.97 -0.94
C ASN A 310 -15.02 22.70 -0.19
N ASP A 311 -15.84 22.86 0.85
CA ASP A 311 -16.33 21.78 1.72
C ASP A 311 -16.97 20.60 0.95
N THR A 312 -17.41 20.82 -0.29
CA THR A 312 -17.99 19.79 -1.16
C THR A 312 -16.98 18.99 -1.99
N LEU A 313 -15.72 19.43 -2.12
CA LEU A 313 -14.65 18.76 -2.89
C LEU A 313 -13.73 17.92 -1.99
N ARG A 314 -14.35 17.15 -1.10
CA ARG A 314 -13.67 16.27 -0.12
C ARG A 314 -13.44 14.84 -0.61
N CYS A 315 -13.71 14.54 -1.88
CA CYS A 315 -13.57 13.21 -2.42
C CYS A 315 -13.20 13.20 -3.91
N VAL A 316 -12.50 12.15 -4.32
CA VAL A 316 -12.10 11.89 -5.71
C VAL A 316 -12.17 10.41 -6.05
N THR A 317 -12.25 10.12 -7.34
CA THR A 317 -12.13 8.79 -7.94
C THR A 317 -11.33 8.92 -9.24
N ASN A 318 -11.46 8.00 -10.19
CA ASN A 318 -10.75 8.03 -11.47
C ASN A 318 -11.37 8.98 -12.52
N PHE A 319 -11.67 10.23 -12.14
CA PHE A 319 -12.04 11.28 -13.09
C PHE A 319 -11.66 12.67 -12.54
N TYR A 320 -11.46 13.63 -13.43
CA TYR A 320 -11.14 15.01 -13.12
C TYR A 320 -12.32 15.74 -12.49
N VAL A 321 -12.09 16.36 -11.33
CA VAL A 321 -13.05 17.31 -10.77
C VAL A 321 -12.97 18.67 -11.44
N SER A 322 -11.86 18.98 -12.10
CA SER A 322 -11.65 20.27 -12.76
C SER A 322 -12.70 20.56 -13.84
N PRO A 323 -13.34 21.76 -13.81
CA PRO A 323 -14.20 22.22 -14.89
C PRO A 323 -13.48 22.40 -16.23
N THR A 324 -12.16 22.56 -16.25
CA THR A 324 -11.37 22.72 -17.49
C THR A 324 -11.27 21.42 -18.29
N MET A 325 -11.54 20.29 -17.63
CA MET A 325 -11.47 18.95 -18.22
C MET A 325 -12.85 18.43 -18.63
N VAL A 326 -13.91 19.26 -18.67
CA VAL A 326 -15.23 18.81 -19.16
C VAL A 326 -15.14 18.26 -20.58
N GLY A 327 -15.71 17.07 -20.81
CA GLY A 327 -15.75 16.43 -22.12
C GLY A 327 -14.47 15.68 -22.54
N THR A 328 -13.43 15.66 -21.71
CA THR A 328 -12.24 14.83 -21.95
C THR A 328 -12.48 13.38 -21.49
N ASN A 329 -11.54 12.46 -21.74
CA ASN A 329 -11.70 11.01 -21.50
C ASN A 329 -12.15 10.68 -20.07
N ASP A 330 -11.51 11.30 -19.09
CA ASP A 330 -11.84 11.18 -17.66
C ASP A 330 -12.35 12.51 -17.09
N GLY A 331 -12.91 13.36 -17.94
CA GLY A 331 -13.52 14.63 -17.57
C GLY A 331 -14.94 14.52 -16.99
N TRP A 332 -15.52 15.66 -16.63
CA TRP A 332 -16.98 15.74 -16.44
C TRP A 332 -17.70 15.33 -17.74
N GLY A 333 -18.56 14.31 -17.65
CA GLY A 333 -19.18 13.64 -18.80
C GLY A 333 -18.76 12.17 -18.92
N SER A 334 -17.59 11.80 -18.37
CA SER A 334 -17.15 10.41 -18.27
C SER A 334 -17.96 9.63 -17.22
N LEU A 335 -18.19 8.34 -17.51
CA LEU A 335 -18.77 7.38 -16.57
C LEU A 335 -17.72 6.67 -15.71
N HIS A 336 -16.43 6.80 -16.05
CA HIS A 336 -15.35 6.14 -15.33
C HIS A 336 -15.27 6.65 -13.88
N GLY A 337 -15.32 5.72 -12.91
CA GLY A 337 -15.33 6.04 -11.47
C GLY A 337 -16.59 6.80 -10.97
N LYS A 338 -17.54 7.13 -11.85
CA LYS A 338 -18.60 8.10 -11.56
C LYS A 338 -19.60 7.62 -10.51
N GLU A 339 -19.96 6.35 -10.56
CA GLU A 339 -20.85 5.72 -9.58
C GLU A 339 -20.25 5.80 -8.17
N ARG A 340 -18.99 5.37 -8.02
CA ARG A 340 -18.25 5.47 -6.74
C ARG A 340 -18.16 6.90 -6.25
N TYR A 341 -17.88 7.86 -7.14
CA TYR A 341 -17.84 9.27 -6.78
C TYR A 341 -19.17 9.77 -6.22
N TRP A 342 -20.29 9.41 -6.85
CA TRP A 342 -21.61 9.81 -6.34
C TRP A 342 -21.94 9.11 -5.03
N THR A 343 -21.56 7.86 -4.83
CA THR A 343 -21.70 7.17 -3.53
C THR A 343 -20.93 7.91 -2.45
N LEU A 344 -19.65 8.26 -2.68
CA LEU A 344 -18.86 9.09 -1.77
C LEU A 344 -19.55 10.42 -1.48
N ARG A 345 -19.79 11.21 -2.53
CA ARG A 345 -20.32 12.58 -2.41
C ARG A 345 -21.67 12.61 -1.72
N ASN A 346 -22.57 11.67 -2.04
CA ASN A 346 -23.89 11.58 -1.43
C ASN A 346 -23.82 11.14 0.04
N CYS A 347 -22.95 10.19 0.38
CA CYS A 347 -22.74 9.80 1.78
C CYS A 347 -22.20 10.97 2.60
N LEU A 348 -21.17 11.64 2.09
CA LEU A 348 -20.58 12.82 2.73
C LEU A 348 -21.64 13.93 2.93
N ALA A 349 -22.40 14.28 1.89
CA ALA A 349 -23.43 15.31 1.98
C ALA A 349 -24.53 14.96 2.99
N ARG A 350 -25.02 13.71 2.99
CA ARG A 350 -26.07 13.25 3.93
C ARG A 350 -25.61 13.28 5.39
N ASN A 351 -24.32 13.18 5.64
CA ASN A 351 -23.73 13.21 6.97
C ASN A 351 -23.09 14.57 7.32
N ASN A 352 -23.47 15.65 6.62
CA ASN A 352 -22.91 16.99 6.83
C ASN A 352 -21.37 17.01 6.79
N TYR A 353 -20.80 16.21 5.89
CA TYR A 353 -19.37 16.04 5.66
C TYR A 353 -18.58 15.59 6.89
N CYS A 354 -19.22 14.89 7.83
CA CYS A 354 -18.59 14.37 9.04
C CYS A 354 -18.89 12.89 9.18
N LEU A 355 -17.88 12.07 9.45
CA LEU A 355 -18.04 10.63 9.66
C LEU A 355 -17.16 10.22 10.82
N ASP A 356 -17.68 9.37 11.71
CA ASP A 356 -16.82 8.66 12.65
C ASP A 356 -15.98 7.60 11.93
N SER A 357 -14.98 7.05 12.63
CA SER A 357 -14.06 6.05 12.06
C SER A 357 -14.76 4.78 11.54
N LYS A 358 -15.91 4.39 12.09
CA LYS A 358 -16.69 3.23 11.62
C LYS A 358 -17.44 3.56 10.34
N GLN A 359 -18.10 4.73 10.30
CA GLN A 359 -18.81 5.21 9.13
C GLN A 359 -17.85 5.46 7.95
N ALA A 360 -16.66 6.01 8.21
CA ALA A 360 -15.65 6.21 7.19
C ALA A 360 -15.15 4.88 6.59
N MET A 361 -14.88 3.86 7.42
CA MET A 361 -14.52 2.53 6.91
C MET A 361 -15.68 1.87 6.14
N SER A 362 -16.92 2.04 6.60
CA SER A 362 -18.10 1.56 5.87
C SER A 362 -18.22 2.24 4.50
N LEU A 363 -17.91 3.53 4.40
CA LEU A 363 -17.92 4.23 3.12
C LEU A 363 -16.85 3.70 2.16
N LEU A 364 -15.66 3.35 2.64
CA LEU A 364 -14.65 2.65 1.83
C LEU A 364 -15.17 1.29 1.33
N GLN A 365 -15.86 0.55 2.18
CA GLN A 365 -16.51 -0.71 1.81
C GLN A 365 -17.56 -0.52 0.71
N ASP A 366 -18.41 0.50 0.84
CA ASP A 366 -19.48 0.81 -0.13
C ASP A 366 -18.95 1.15 -1.52
N VAL A 367 -17.75 1.73 -1.61
CA VAL A 367 -17.11 2.07 -2.89
C VAL A 367 -15.98 1.12 -3.28
N SER A 368 -15.87 -0.02 -2.60
CA SER A 368 -14.95 -1.09 -2.99
C SER A 368 -15.49 -1.89 -4.16
N GLN A 369 -14.59 -2.40 -5.00
CA GLN A 369 -14.91 -3.04 -6.26
C GLN A 369 -14.54 -4.53 -6.22
N PRO A 370 -15.45 -5.45 -6.62
CA PRO A 370 -15.06 -6.83 -6.90
C PRO A 370 -14.07 -6.90 -8.06
N ALA A 371 -13.42 -8.04 -8.22
CA ALA A 371 -12.52 -8.26 -9.34
C ALA A 371 -13.29 -8.44 -10.66
N ASP A 372 -12.82 -7.78 -11.72
CA ASP A 372 -13.30 -7.89 -13.09
C ASP A 372 -12.10 -7.86 -14.06
N LEU A 373 -11.77 -9.00 -14.66
CA LEU A 373 -10.67 -9.12 -15.64
C LEU A 373 -10.79 -8.19 -16.85
N LYS A 374 -11.98 -7.66 -17.14
CA LYS A 374 -12.19 -6.70 -18.24
C LYS A 374 -11.92 -5.27 -17.83
N ASN A 375 -11.82 -5.01 -16.52
CA ASN A 375 -11.61 -3.68 -15.98
C ASN A 375 -10.38 -3.66 -15.07
N ILE A 376 -9.28 -3.13 -15.60
CA ILE A 376 -8.01 -3.04 -14.87
C ILE A 376 -8.12 -2.18 -13.59
N THR A 377 -9.08 -1.24 -13.53
CA THR A 377 -9.34 -0.38 -12.37
C THR A 377 -10.37 -0.97 -11.40
N SER A 378 -10.64 -2.28 -11.50
CA SER A 378 -11.46 -3.07 -10.56
C SER A 378 -10.58 -3.75 -9.49
N GLN A 379 -11.20 -4.57 -8.63
CA GLN A 379 -10.54 -5.31 -7.54
C GLN A 379 -9.87 -4.40 -6.50
N THR A 380 -10.60 -4.05 -5.44
CA THR A 380 -10.00 -3.36 -4.29
C THR A 380 -9.00 -4.28 -3.59
N GLN A 381 -7.72 -3.94 -3.73
CA GLN A 381 -6.60 -4.64 -3.12
C GLN A 381 -6.46 -4.26 -1.66
N TRP A 382 -6.66 -2.98 -1.33
CA TRP A 382 -6.72 -2.50 0.04
C TRP A 382 -7.58 -1.25 0.23
N SER A 383 -8.01 -1.07 1.47
CA SER A 383 -8.77 0.06 1.98
C SER A 383 -8.05 0.62 3.22
N CYS A 384 -7.50 1.82 3.07
CA CYS A 384 -6.78 2.53 4.11
C CYS A 384 -7.68 3.61 4.72
N LEU A 385 -7.83 3.61 6.03
CA LEU A 385 -8.39 4.72 6.80
C LEU A 385 -7.32 5.29 7.71
N TYR A 386 -6.75 6.42 7.29
CA TYR A 386 -5.78 7.19 8.04
C TYR A 386 -6.49 8.08 9.06
N ASN A 387 -6.09 7.99 10.33
CA ASN A 387 -6.40 9.02 11.32
C ASN A 387 -5.21 9.99 11.35
N LEU A 388 -5.43 11.19 10.82
CA LEU A 388 -4.42 12.22 10.63
C LEU A 388 -4.00 12.82 11.98
N SER A 389 -4.96 12.96 12.90
CA SER A 389 -4.73 13.51 14.23
C SER A 389 -3.93 12.55 15.12
N GLU A 390 -4.20 11.25 15.02
CA GLU A 390 -3.56 10.20 15.84
C GLU A 390 -2.36 9.52 15.15
N LYS A 391 -2.14 9.82 13.86
CA LYS A 391 -1.06 9.26 13.02
C LYS A 391 -1.13 7.73 12.94
N THR A 392 -2.33 7.22 12.72
CA THR A 392 -2.61 5.78 12.64
C THR A 392 -3.23 5.40 11.31
N LEU A 393 -3.05 4.15 10.90
CA LEU A 393 -3.70 3.53 9.75
C LEU A 393 -4.56 2.35 10.23
N ARG A 394 -5.84 2.34 9.86
CA ARG A 394 -6.72 1.16 9.90
C ARG A 394 -6.82 0.60 8.48
N LEU A 395 -6.43 -0.65 8.29
CA LEU A 395 -6.30 -1.30 6.98
C LEU A 395 -7.21 -2.52 6.86
N ALA A 396 -7.94 -2.62 5.76
CA ALA A 396 -8.51 -3.87 5.27
C ALA A 396 -7.87 -4.22 3.92
N ILE A 397 -7.58 -5.49 3.67
CA ILE A 397 -7.07 -5.97 2.37
C ILE A 397 -8.12 -6.84 1.68
N LEU A 398 -8.12 -6.86 0.35
CA LEU A 398 -8.93 -7.76 -0.48
C LEU A 398 -10.43 -7.78 -0.12
N ARG A 399 -10.95 -6.63 0.36
CA ARG A 399 -12.34 -6.46 0.81
C ARG A 399 -12.74 -7.34 2.00
N GLU A 400 -11.77 -7.86 2.74
CA GLU A 400 -11.97 -8.64 3.97
C GLU A 400 -12.22 -7.71 5.18
N TYR A 401 -13.28 -6.89 5.15
CA TYR A 401 -13.57 -5.91 6.21
C TYR A 401 -13.85 -6.51 7.61
N GLY A 402 -14.01 -7.82 7.70
CA GLY A 402 -14.05 -8.56 8.98
C GLY A 402 -12.68 -8.70 9.66
N LYS A 403 -11.58 -8.42 8.95
CA LYS A 403 -10.20 -8.50 9.44
C LYS A 403 -9.51 -7.15 9.21
N ILE A 404 -9.28 -6.41 10.30
CA ILE A 404 -8.66 -5.08 10.27
C ILE A 404 -7.27 -5.16 10.90
N TYR A 405 -6.29 -4.58 10.21
CA TYR A 405 -4.93 -4.38 10.70
C TYR A 405 -4.74 -2.92 11.10
N ASN A 406 -4.00 -2.67 12.18
CA ASN A 406 -3.79 -1.32 12.69
C ASN A 406 -2.29 -1.05 12.78
N PHE A 407 -1.89 0.12 12.28
CA PHE A 407 -0.50 0.59 12.29
C PHE A 407 -0.46 2.01 12.82
N LYS A 408 0.71 2.42 13.32
CA LYS A 408 0.95 3.77 13.83
C LYS A 408 2.31 4.25 13.36
N VAL A 409 2.41 5.53 13.01
CA VAL A 409 3.72 6.16 12.77
C VAL A 409 4.41 6.29 14.14
N GLU A 410 5.49 5.52 14.32
CA GLU A 410 6.23 5.41 15.59
C GLU A 410 7.39 6.40 15.69
#